data_AF-A0A957VC20-F1
#
_entry.id   AF-A0A957VC20-F1
#
_cell.length_a   1.000
_cell.length_b   1.000
_cell.length_c   1.000
_cell.angle_alpha   90.00
_cell.angle_beta   90.00
_cell.angle_gamma   90.00
#
_symmetry.space_group_name_H-M   'P 1'
#
loop_
_entity.id
_entity.type
_entity.pdbx_description
1 polymer ?
#
loop_
_entity_poly.entity_id
_entity_poly.type
_entity_poly.pdbx_seq_one_letter_code
_entity_poly.pdbx_strand_id
1 'polypeptide(L)'
;MKNSAPAPQTPSRIFFPLLLYLLLTLLFSQPLLFNLNRAVPNDIGDPLLNTWILAWDSHALLTDPLNLFNANIFQPLPNPLAYSEHLLSTALLILPLQLVTAEPVVAYNLSLLLTFP
;
A
#
# COMPACT_ATOMS: atom_id res chain seq x y z
N MET A 1 28.79 41.49 5.68
CA MET A 1 28.49 40.12 5.19
C MET A 1 27.25 40.19 4.32
N LYS A 2 27.40 40.12 2.98
CA LYS A 2 26.28 40.12 2.03
C LYS A 2 25.83 38.66 1.86
N ASN A 3 24.66 38.31 2.38
CA ASN A 3 24.03 37.02 2.09
C ASN A 3 23.53 37.05 0.64
N SER A 4 24.29 36.43 -0.26
CA SER A 4 23.85 36.22 -1.64
C SER A 4 22.70 35.22 -1.64
N ALA A 5 21.53 35.64 -2.12
CA ALA A 5 20.40 34.74 -2.31
C ALA A 5 20.76 33.61 -3.31
N PRO A 6 20.30 32.37 -3.10
CA PRO A 6 20.59 31.27 -4.00
C PRO A 6 20.01 31.56 -5.40
N ALA A 7 20.79 31.25 -6.44
CA ALA A 7 20.38 31.45 -7.82
C ALA A 7 19.12 30.61 -8.15
N PRO A 8 18.16 31.14 -8.93
CA PRO A 8 16.96 30.41 -9.30
C PRO A 8 17.33 29.14 -10.08
N GLN A 9 16.86 27.99 -9.60
CA GLN A 9 17.10 26.70 -10.26
C GLN A 9 16.34 26.68 -11.59
N THR A 10 17.03 26.43 -12.70
CA THR A 10 16.40 26.34 -14.02
C THR A 10 15.56 25.05 -14.11
N PRO A 11 14.32 25.11 -14.64
CA PRO A 11 13.39 23.97 -14.65
C PRO A 11 13.94 22.73 -15.39
N SER A 12 14.87 22.90 -16.34
CA SER A 12 15.50 21.79 -17.06
C SER A 12 16.40 20.90 -16.19
N ARG A 13 16.93 21.40 -15.07
CA ARG A 13 17.80 20.62 -14.17
C ARG A 13 17.04 19.63 -13.30
N ILE A 14 15.73 19.83 -13.12
CA ILE A 14 14.86 18.99 -12.29
C ILE A 14 14.18 17.91 -13.12
N PHE A 15 13.96 18.17 -14.41
CA PHE A 15 13.25 17.24 -15.30
C PHE A 15 14.02 15.94 -15.51
N PHE A 16 15.34 16.01 -15.68
CA PHE A 16 16.19 14.83 -15.87
C PHE A 16 16.17 13.87 -14.67
N PRO A 17 16.44 14.31 -13.41
CA PRO A 17 16.38 13.41 -12.26
C PRO A 17 14.96 12.89 -12.01
N LEU A 18 13.91 13.69 -12.26
CA LEU A 18 12.53 13.21 -12.15
C LEU A 18 12.21 12.11 -13.17
N LEU A 19 12.64 12.28 -14.42
CA LEU A 19 12.44 11.28 -15.46
C LEU A 19 13.23 10.01 -15.17
N LEU A 20 14.49 10.15 -14.75
CA LEU A 20 15.33 9.03 -14.36
C LEU A 20 14.73 8.27 -13.15
N TYR A 21 14.27 9.00 -12.15
CA TYR A 21 13.60 8.44 -10.98
C TYR A 21 12.36 7.65 -11.40
N LEU A 22 11.48 8.23 -12.21
CA LEU A 22 10.27 7.58 -12.70
C LEU A 22 10.58 6.31 -13.51
N LEU A 23 11.60 6.35 -14.37
CA LEU A 23 12.03 5.18 -15.14
C LEU A 23 12.58 4.06 -14.24
N LEU A 24 13.40 4.41 -13.24
CA LEU A 24 13.92 3.44 -12.27
C LEU A 24 12.80 2.84 -11.42
N THR A 25 11.85 3.65 -10.96
CA THR A 25 10.65 3.17 -10.24
C THR A 25 9.90 2.15 -11.10
N LEU A 26 9.58 2.47 -12.36
CA LEU A 26 8.88 1.55 -13.26
C LEU A 26 9.66 0.24 -13.52
N LEU A 27 10.99 0.33 -13.62
CA LEU A 27 11.86 -0.84 -13.80
C LEU A 27 11.89 -1.76 -12.57
N PHE A 28 11.91 -1.20 -11.36
CA PHE A 28 11.88 -1.98 -10.13
C PHE A 28 10.48 -2.51 -9.79
N SER A 29 9.41 -1.80 -10.18
CA SER A 29 8.01 -2.20 -10.00
C SER A 29 7.48 -3.14 -11.08
N GLN A 30 8.32 -3.56 -12.04
CA GLN A 30 7.91 -4.25 -13.27
C GLN A 30 6.99 -5.46 -13.04
N PRO A 31 7.28 -6.45 -12.15
CA PRO A 31 6.36 -7.57 -11.94
C PRO A 31 5.00 -7.14 -11.38
N LEU A 32 4.96 -6.07 -10.58
CA LEU A 32 3.75 -5.54 -9.97
C LEU A 32 2.83 -4.87 -11.00
N LEU A 33 3.40 -4.08 -11.92
CA LEU A 33 2.63 -3.33 -12.93
C LEU A 33 1.91 -4.23 -13.92
N PHE A 34 2.49 -5.39 -14.26
CA PHE A 34 1.93 -6.30 -15.26
C PHE A 34 1.10 -7.43 -14.67
N ASN A 35 1.20 -7.72 -13.37
CA ASN A 35 0.49 -8.82 -12.70
C ASN A 35 -0.14 -8.37 -11.37
N LEU A 36 -0.92 -7.30 -11.40
CA LEU A 36 -1.52 -6.68 -10.19
C LEU A 36 -2.35 -7.62 -9.30
N ASN A 37 -2.85 -8.75 -9.84
CA ASN A 37 -3.65 -9.73 -9.11
C ASN A 37 -2.87 -10.95 -8.63
N ARG A 38 -1.57 -11.06 -8.94
CA ARG A 38 -0.76 -12.27 -8.64
C ARG A 38 0.63 -11.95 -8.12
N ALA A 39 1.20 -10.83 -8.51
CA ALA A 39 2.47 -10.37 -8.00
C ALA A 39 2.28 -9.65 -6.67
N VAL A 40 3.20 -9.91 -5.76
CA VAL A 40 3.38 -9.16 -4.52
C VAL A 40 4.82 -8.64 -4.47
N PRO A 41 5.08 -7.48 -3.85
CA PRO A 41 6.40 -6.86 -3.83
C PRO A 41 7.36 -7.66 -2.94
N ASN A 42 8.64 -7.77 -3.33
CA ASN A 42 9.70 -8.37 -2.52
C ASN A 42 9.51 -9.88 -2.21
N ASP A 43 8.82 -10.22 -1.12
CA ASP A 43 8.61 -11.59 -0.64
C ASP A 43 7.11 -11.93 -0.49
N ILE A 44 6.81 -13.17 -0.09
CA ILE A 44 5.43 -13.66 0.03
C ILE A 44 4.87 -13.59 1.45
N GLY A 45 5.68 -13.23 2.45
CA GLY A 45 5.26 -13.17 3.85
C GLY A 45 4.53 -11.87 4.15
N ASP A 46 5.29 -10.79 4.31
CA ASP A 46 4.77 -9.50 4.79
C ASP A 46 3.68 -8.91 3.86
N PRO A 47 3.83 -8.94 2.52
CA PRO A 47 2.82 -8.36 1.64
C PRO A 47 1.50 -9.14 1.66
N LEU A 48 1.54 -10.47 1.74
CA LEU A 48 0.32 -11.26 1.83
C LEU A 48 -0.35 -11.11 3.20
N LEU A 49 0.43 -10.99 4.28
CA LEU A 49 -0.12 -10.67 5.60
C LEU A 49 -0.81 -9.30 5.60
N ASN A 50 -0.17 -8.27 5.06
CA ASN A 50 -0.75 -6.93 4.96
C ASN A 50 -1.97 -6.90 4.03
N THR A 51 -1.92 -7.63 2.91
CA THR A 51 -3.08 -7.80 2.02
C THR A 51 -4.26 -8.44 2.77
N TRP A 52 -3.99 -9.48 3.56
CA TRP A 52 -5.01 -10.13 4.38
C TRP A 52 -5.55 -9.20 5.47
N ILE A 53 -4.70 -8.46 6.19
CA ILE A 53 -5.13 -7.47 7.20
C ILE A 53 -6.09 -6.46 6.59
N LEU A 54 -5.71 -5.85 5.46
CA LEU A 54 -6.54 -4.84 4.80
C LEU A 54 -7.88 -5.40 4.29
N ALA A 55 -7.87 -6.64 3.79
CA ALA A 55 -9.09 -7.33 3.38
C ALA A 55 -10.00 -7.65 4.57
N TRP A 56 -9.41 -8.10 5.68
CA TRP A 56 -10.12 -8.38 6.92
C TRP A 56 -10.71 -7.10 7.52
N ASP A 57 -9.94 -6.02 7.62
CA ASP A 57 -10.41 -4.74 8.14
C ASP A 57 -11.56 -4.19 7.29
N SER A 58 -11.41 -4.24 5.97
CA SER A 58 -12.48 -3.84 5.05
C SER A 58 -13.74 -4.68 5.25
N HIS A 59 -13.58 -5.99 5.42
CA HIS A 59 -14.69 -6.89 5.73
C HIS A 59 -15.36 -6.52 7.05
N ALA A 60 -14.60 -6.45 8.15
CA ALA A 60 -15.12 -6.14 9.49
C ALA A 60 -15.79 -4.77 9.55
N LEU A 61 -15.22 -3.75 8.90
CA LEU A 61 -15.82 -2.42 8.80
C LEU A 61 -17.21 -2.44 8.15
N LEU A 62 -17.44 -3.36 7.20
CA LEU A 62 -18.69 -3.48 6.46
C LEU A 62 -19.70 -4.45 7.10
N THR A 63 -19.23 -5.44 7.87
CA THR A 63 -20.09 -6.53 8.38
C THR A 63 -20.28 -6.48 9.88
N ASP A 64 -19.22 -6.30 10.67
CA ASP A 64 -19.24 -6.32 12.13
C ASP A 64 -18.03 -5.56 12.74
N PRO A 65 -18.08 -4.23 12.79
CA PRO A 65 -16.94 -3.40 13.18
C PRO A 65 -16.55 -3.56 14.65
N LEU A 66 -17.45 -4.05 15.51
CA LEU A 66 -17.17 -4.28 16.93
C LEU A 66 -16.30 -5.53 17.15
N ASN A 67 -16.23 -6.42 16.16
CA ASN A 67 -15.42 -7.63 16.19
C ASN A 67 -14.16 -7.53 15.31
N LEU A 68 -13.70 -6.31 15.01
CA LEU A 68 -12.50 -6.05 14.20
C LEU A 68 -11.30 -6.90 14.63
N PHE A 69 -11.04 -7.02 15.93
CA PHE A 69 -9.86 -7.76 16.40
C PHE A 69 -10.01 -9.28 16.32
N ASN A 70 -11.23 -9.80 16.18
CA ASN A 70 -11.53 -11.24 16.12
C ASN A 70 -11.38 -11.80 14.70
N ALA A 71 -10.15 -11.68 14.16
CA ALA A 71 -9.84 -12.07 12.80
C ALA A 71 -9.88 -13.58 12.54
N ASN A 72 -10.09 -13.96 11.28
CA ASN A 72 -10.23 -15.34 10.83
C ASN A 72 -8.91 -16.13 10.76
N ILE A 73 -7.96 -15.85 11.65
CA ILE A 73 -6.65 -16.51 11.73
C ILE A 73 -6.37 -16.98 13.16
N PHE A 74 -5.53 -18.01 13.31
CA PHE A 74 -5.04 -18.51 14.60
C PHE A 74 -6.13 -18.96 15.60
N GLN A 75 -7.29 -19.38 15.11
CA GLN A 75 -8.33 -19.98 15.95
C GLN A 75 -7.73 -21.13 16.81
N PRO A 76 -8.01 -21.19 18.13
CA PRO A 76 -9.02 -20.44 18.90
C PRO A 76 -8.48 -19.21 19.66
N LEU A 77 -7.32 -18.67 19.31
CA LEU A 77 -6.71 -17.56 20.05
C LEU A 77 -7.57 -16.28 19.93
N PRO A 78 -7.77 -15.52 21.04
CA PRO A 78 -8.54 -14.29 21.00
C PRO A 78 -7.74 -13.12 20.46
N ASN A 79 -8.43 -12.21 19.77
CA ASN A 79 -7.90 -10.98 19.19
C ASN A 79 -6.67 -11.17 18.28
N PRO A 80 -6.68 -12.15 17.35
CA PRO A 80 -5.50 -12.47 16.55
C PRO A 80 -5.01 -11.32 15.66
N LEU A 81 -5.87 -10.35 15.31
CA LEU A 81 -5.44 -9.14 14.60
C LEU A 81 -4.45 -8.30 15.44
N ALA A 82 -4.57 -8.33 16.76
CA ALA A 82 -3.68 -7.59 17.67
C ALA A 82 -2.27 -8.21 17.76
N TYR A 83 -2.03 -9.36 17.11
CA TYR A 83 -0.70 -9.98 17.05
C TYR A 83 0.15 -9.38 15.90
N SER A 84 -0.45 -8.49 15.10
CA SER A 84 0.20 -7.75 14.03
C SER A 84 -0.29 -6.29 14.00
N GLU A 85 0.10 -5.55 12.97
CA GLU A 85 -0.41 -4.21 12.71
C GLU A 85 -1.86 -4.30 12.21
N HIS A 86 -2.74 -3.44 12.70
CA HIS A 86 -4.18 -3.51 12.38
C HIS A 86 -4.60 -2.62 11.22
N LEU A 87 -3.65 -1.96 10.52
CA LEU A 87 -3.76 -1.11 9.31
C LEU A 87 -5.07 -0.33 9.02
N LEU A 88 -5.84 0.00 10.05
CA LEU A 88 -7.25 0.42 9.92
C LEU A 88 -7.40 1.74 9.16
N SER A 89 -6.48 2.68 9.37
CA SER A 89 -6.45 3.94 8.63
C SER A 89 -6.25 3.71 7.14
N THR A 90 -5.32 2.82 6.78
CA THR A 90 -5.07 2.43 5.39
C THR A 90 -6.29 1.72 4.82
N ALA A 91 -6.90 0.79 5.56
CA ALA A 91 -8.12 0.08 5.15
C ALA A 91 -9.25 1.05 4.82
N LEU A 92 -9.47 2.09 5.65
CA LEU A 92 -10.47 3.13 5.38
C LEU A 92 -10.19 3.91 4.10
N LEU A 93 -8.92 4.24 3.81
CA LEU A 93 -8.54 4.96 2.60
C LEU A 93 -8.70 4.10 1.34
N ILE A 94 -8.43 2.80 1.43
CA ILE A 94 -8.49 1.89 0.29
C ILE A 94 -9.84 1.19 0.14
N LEU A 95 -10.77 1.37 1.09
CA LEU A 95 -12.09 0.74 1.08
C LEU A 95 -12.84 0.91 -0.26
N PRO A 96 -12.83 2.09 -0.92
CA PRO A 96 -13.44 2.23 -2.23
C PRO A 96 -12.78 1.35 -3.30
N LEU A 97 -11.44 1.20 -3.25
CA LEU A 97 -10.71 0.31 -4.16
C LEU A 97 -11.12 -1.15 -3.90
N GLN A 98 -11.17 -1.58 -2.64
CA GLN A 98 -11.58 -2.92 -2.25
C GLN A 98 -13.00 -3.25 -2.75
N LEU A 99 -13.93 -2.30 -2.66
CA LEU A 99 -15.31 -2.44 -3.13
C LEU A 99 -15.42 -2.52 -4.65
N VAL A 100 -14.59 -1.77 -5.38
CA VAL A 100 -14.60 -1.73 -6.85
C VAL A 100 -13.88 -2.93 -7.45
N THR A 101 -12.73 -3.32 -6.90
CA THR A 101 -11.92 -4.43 -7.44
C THR A 101 -12.45 -5.78 -6.99
N ALA A 102 -13.06 -5.86 -5.79
CA ALA A 102 -13.39 -7.10 -5.10
C ALA A 102 -12.20 -8.09 -5.03
N GLU A 103 -10.97 -7.59 -5.13
CA GLU A 103 -9.75 -8.37 -5.22
C GLU A 103 -8.71 -7.73 -4.28
N PRO A 104 -8.38 -8.40 -3.15
CA PRO A 104 -7.46 -7.89 -2.14
C PRO A 104 -6.04 -7.57 -2.62
N VAL A 105 -5.45 -8.44 -3.46
CA VAL A 105 -4.10 -8.27 -3.98
C VAL A 105 -4.04 -7.06 -4.89
N VAL A 106 -5.08 -6.86 -5.73
CA VAL A 106 -5.19 -5.67 -6.58
C VAL A 106 -5.33 -4.41 -5.73
N ALA A 107 -6.20 -4.42 -4.71
CA ALA A 107 -6.40 -3.26 -3.85
C ALA A 107 -5.12 -2.90 -3.06
N TYR A 108 -4.41 -3.90 -2.54
CA TYR A 108 -3.12 -3.73 -1.89
C TYR A 108 -2.07 -3.15 -2.84
N ASN A 109 -1.92 -3.72 -4.03
CA ASN A 109 -0.95 -3.25 -5.02
C ASN A 109 -1.25 -1.83 -5.50
N LEU A 110 -2.54 -1.47 -5.69
CA LEU A 110 -2.93 -0.10 -6.00
C LEU A 110 -2.62 0.86 -4.85
N SER A 111 -2.91 0.47 -3.61
CA SER A 111 -2.55 1.26 -2.43
C SER A 111 -1.04 1.53 -2.38
N LEU A 112 -0.24 0.50 -2.64
CA LEU A 112 1.21 0.59 -2.66
C LEU A 112 1.66 1.58 -3.74
N LEU A 113 1.18 1.42 -4.98
CA LEU A 113 1.53 2.29 -6.10
C LEU A 113 1.10 3.75 -5.90
N LEU A 114 -0.01 4.00 -5.19
CA LEU A 114 -0.49 5.35 -4.89
C LEU A 114 0.27 6.03 -3.75
N THR A 115 0.92 5.25 -2.88
CA THR A 115 1.61 5.76 -1.69
C THR A 115 3.13 5.76 -1.87
N PHE A 116 3.65 4.97 -2.79
CA PHE A 116 5.08 4.96 -3.13
C PHE A 116 5.46 6.28 -3.84
N PRO A 117 6.53 6.96 -3.41
CA PRO A 117 6.96 8.24 -3.99
C PRO A 117 7.46 8.13 -5.43
#